data_AF-A0A3L7RPH4-F1
#
_entry.id   AF-A0A3L7RPH4-F1
#
_cell.length_a   1.000
_cell.length_b   1.000
_cell.length_c   1.000
_cell.angle_alpha   90.00
_cell.angle_beta   90.00
_cell.angle_gamma   90.00
#
_symmetry.space_group_name_H-M   'P 1'
#
loop_
_entity.id
_entity.type
_entity.pdbx_description
1 polymer ?
#
loop_
_entity_poly.entity_id
_entity_poly.type
_entity_poly.pdbx_seq_one_letter_code
_entity_poly.pdbx_strand_id
1 'polypeptide(L)'
;MSLPTFLSQTTRWSLTTFLFVVSLSLPSSLRGAQDSEASKANTLGISKTQPDSGPFVKLADDAFMVPYSHSVEGTEVSFEMIPIPGGKTTIGSPDEQPGRSQDEGPEFTVDVEPFWMAKTELTWAEYKTFLKTYDIFKRLSRQGVRKASGLDQADAITIPTPLYEPSFTYEFGDDPQQPAVTMTQYSAKLYTQWLSGITGSQYRLPTEAEWEYAARAGTKTAYSFGDDPTELDQYAAFADNCPDGAPKVGSKKPNPFGLHDMHGSVWEWTLDHYASD
;
A
#
# COMPACT_ATOMS: atom_id res chain seq x y z
N MET A 1 -70.21 -9.25 36.05
CA MET A 1 -69.93 -8.94 34.62
C MET A 1 -68.44 -9.15 34.42
N SER A 2 -67.96 -10.37 34.16
CA SER A 2 -67.90 -11.10 32.87
C SER A 2 -66.82 -10.56 31.91
N LEU A 3 -65.82 -11.42 31.67
CA LEU A 3 -64.72 -11.38 30.69
C LEU A 3 -65.18 -11.15 29.23
N PRO A 4 -64.25 -10.85 28.29
CA PRO A 4 -63.44 -11.87 27.55
C PRO A 4 -61.95 -11.46 27.46
N THR A 5 -60.88 -12.28 27.39
CA THR A 5 -60.54 -13.64 26.90
C THR A 5 -60.39 -13.81 25.38
N PHE A 6 -59.11 -13.84 24.95
CA PHE A 6 -58.45 -14.56 23.83
C PHE A 6 -58.81 -14.31 22.36
N LEU A 7 -57.76 -14.02 21.57
CA LEU A 7 -57.33 -14.86 20.44
C LEU A 7 -55.84 -14.64 20.13
N SER A 8 -55.08 -15.73 20.14
CA SER A 8 -53.71 -15.84 19.64
C SER A 8 -53.74 -16.42 18.22
N GLN A 9 -52.86 -15.97 17.31
CA GLN A 9 -52.15 -16.76 16.29
C GLN A 9 -50.98 -15.90 15.79
N THR A 10 -49.74 -16.13 16.22
CA THR A 10 -48.70 -16.93 15.55
C THR A 10 -48.43 -16.54 14.09
N THR A 11 -47.34 -15.82 13.85
CA THR A 11 -46.43 -16.10 12.72
C THR A 11 -45.00 -15.77 13.15
N ARG A 12 -44.13 -16.79 13.12
CA ARG A 12 -42.66 -16.70 13.23
C ARG A 12 -42.07 -16.36 11.85
N TRP A 13 -40.73 -16.27 11.81
CA TRP A 13 -39.81 -15.99 10.68
C TRP A 13 -39.52 -14.49 10.52
N SER A 14 -38.29 -13.99 10.46
CA SER A 14 -36.95 -14.57 10.52
C SER A 14 -35.94 -13.42 10.75
N LEU A 15 -34.71 -13.81 11.08
CA LEU A 15 -33.54 -13.01 11.42
C LEU A 15 -33.25 -11.77 10.55
N THR A 16 -32.96 -10.67 11.24
CA THR A 16 -31.74 -9.85 11.15
C THR A 16 -30.80 -10.12 9.96
N THR A 17 -30.63 -9.13 9.08
CA THR A 17 -29.37 -8.78 8.42
C THR A 17 -29.44 -7.31 7.99
N PHE A 18 -28.56 -6.48 8.53
CA PHE A 18 -28.33 -5.11 8.07
C PHE A 18 -27.58 -5.18 6.73
N LEU A 19 -28.16 -4.60 5.68
CA LEU A 19 -27.46 -4.32 4.43
C LEU A 19 -27.40 -2.79 4.27
N PHE A 20 -26.24 -2.19 4.54
CA PHE A 20 -25.95 -0.83 4.13
C PHE A 20 -25.58 -0.86 2.64
N VAL A 21 -26.50 -0.46 1.78
CA VAL A 21 -26.24 -0.17 0.37
C VAL A 21 -26.07 1.34 0.25
N VAL A 22 -24.84 1.81 0.06
CA VAL A 22 -24.62 3.18 -0.45
C VAL A 22 -24.76 3.11 -1.96
N SER A 23 -25.96 3.43 -2.45
CA SER A 23 -26.20 3.75 -3.86
C SER A 23 -26.04 5.27 -4.04
N LEU A 24 -25.18 5.68 -4.97
CA LEU A 24 -25.09 7.09 -5.37
C LEU A 24 -26.34 7.44 -6.20
N SER A 25 -27.20 8.31 -5.66
CA SER A 25 -28.27 8.96 -6.43
C SER A 25 -27.87 10.40 -6.73
N LEU A 26 -27.94 10.79 -8.00
CA LEU A 26 -27.70 12.15 -8.48
C LEU A 26 -28.94 13.02 -8.23
N PRO A 27 -28.86 14.13 -7.47
CA PRO A 27 -29.93 15.10 -7.45
C PRO A 27 -29.84 16.03 -8.66
N SER A 28 -30.97 16.23 -9.34
CA SER A 28 -31.13 17.18 -10.43
C SER A 28 -31.43 18.59 -9.90
N SER A 29 -30.62 19.56 -10.34
CA SER A 29 -30.88 20.99 -10.51
C SER A 29 -31.24 21.84 -9.28
N LEU A 30 -30.34 22.78 -8.94
CA LEU A 30 -30.67 24.22 -8.84
C LEU A 30 -29.43 25.09 -9.09
N ARG A 31 -29.39 25.59 -10.33
CA ARG A 31 -28.76 26.79 -10.91
C ARG A 31 -28.00 27.75 -9.98
N GLY A 32 -26.72 28.00 -10.32
CA GLY A 32 -26.12 29.33 -10.22
C GLY A 32 -24.88 29.48 -9.33
N ALA A 33 -23.75 28.92 -9.75
CA ALA A 33 -22.43 29.48 -9.44
C ALA A 33 -21.42 28.91 -10.44
N GLN A 34 -20.95 29.80 -11.33
CA GLN A 34 -19.73 29.74 -12.14
C GLN A 34 -19.11 28.36 -12.35
N ASP A 35 -19.25 27.86 -13.59
CA ASP A 35 -18.38 26.84 -14.17
C ASP A 35 -16.91 27.28 -13.99
N SER A 36 -16.24 26.76 -12.96
CA SER A 36 -14.80 26.74 -12.91
C SER A 36 -14.35 25.50 -13.67
N GLU A 37 -13.39 25.68 -14.58
CA GLU A 37 -12.70 24.63 -15.36
C GLU A 37 -11.89 23.65 -14.48
N ALA A 38 -12.31 23.40 -13.24
CA ALA A 38 -11.59 22.62 -12.23
C ALA A 38 -12.07 21.16 -12.10
N SER A 39 -12.87 20.63 -13.04
CA SER A 39 -13.38 19.24 -12.98
C SER A 39 -12.81 18.28 -14.03
N LYS A 40 -11.78 18.66 -14.80
CA LYS A 40 -10.89 17.68 -15.41
C LYS A 40 -9.81 17.31 -14.40
N ALA A 41 -10.19 16.57 -13.36
CA ALA A 41 -9.22 15.91 -12.50
C ALA A 41 -8.41 14.98 -13.41
N ASN A 42 -7.17 15.35 -13.69
CA ASN A 42 -6.22 14.46 -14.34
C ASN A 42 -5.92 13.38 -13.30
N THR A 43 -6.64 12.26 -13.34
CA THR A 43 -6.46 11.17 -12.38
C THR A 43 -5.04 10.66 -12.53
N LEU A 44 -4.24 10.81 -11.48
CA LEU A 44 -2.83 10.43 -11.48
C LEU A 44 -2.67 8.97 -11.91
N GLY A 45 -1.76 8.71 -12.85
CA GLY A 45 -1.53 7.36 -13.39
C GLY A 45 -2.57 6.86 -14.39
N ILE A 46 -3.61 7.65 -14.75
CA ILE A 46 -4.59 7.26 -15.79
C ILE A 46 -4.33 8.05 -17.07
N SER A 47 -4.14 7.32 -18.18
CA SER A 47 -3.99 7.88 -19.52
C SER A 47 -5.14 7.45 -20.43
N LYS A 48 -5.52 8.31 -21.38
CA LYS A 48 -6.44 7.98 -22.48
C LYS A 48 -5.73 7.42 -23.72
N THR A 49 -4.40 7.48 -23.73
CA THR A 49 -3.56 6.96 -24.81
C THR A 49 -2.62 5.92 -24.26
N GLN A 50 -2.47 4.81 -24.98
CA GLN A 50 -1.49 3.79 -24.64
C GLN A 50 -0.08 4.39 -24.72
N PRO A 51 0.81 4.17 -23.72
CA PRO A 51 2.18 4.61 -23.82
C PRO A 51 2.95 3.79 -24.87
N ASP A 52 3.92 4.43 -25.53
CA ASP A 52 4.76 3.79 -26.55
C ASP A 52 5.75 2.77 -25.97
N SER A 53 6.08 2.90 -24.68
CA SER A 53 7.01 2.03 -23.96
C SER A 53 6.72 2.03 -22.46
N GLY A 54 7.29 1.06 -21.75
CA GLY A 54 7.10 0.88 -20.31
C GLY A 54 5.86 0.05 -19.95
N PRO A 55 5.66 -0.25 -18.65
CA PRO A 55 4.53 -1.04 -18.20
C PRO A 55 3.23 -0.25 -18.31
N PHE A 56 2.14 -0.91 -18.69
CA PHE A 56 0.80 -0.33 -18.67
C PHE A 56 -0.25 -1.44 -18.47
N VAL A 57 -1.41 -1.05 -17.95
CA VAL A 57 -2.56 -1.94 -17.82
C VAL A 57 -3.74 -1.33 -18.55
N LYS A 58 -4.29 -2.06 -19.52
CA LYS A 58 -5.49 -1.62 -20.24
C LYS A 58 -6.73 -1.80 -19.35
N LEU A 59 -7.52 -0.74 -19.19
CA LEU A 59 -8.80 -0.73 -18.49
C LEU A 59 -9.97 -0.91 -19.47
N ALA A 60 -11.15 -1.25 -18.93
CA ALA A 60 -12.35 -1.52 -19.73
C ALA A 60 -12.83 -0.31 -20.56
N ASP A 61 -12.64 0.91 -20.08
CA ASP A 61 -13.11 2.16 -20.72
C ASP A 61 -12.11 2.75 -21.73
N ASP A 62 -11.29 1.90 -22.36
CA ASP A 62 -10.15 2.28 -23.23
C ASP A 62 -9.20 3.31 -22.58
N ALA A 63 -9.13 3.30 -21.25
CA ALA A 63 -8.13 4.00 -20.46
C ALA A 63 -6.96 3.05 -20.14
N PHE A 64 -5.83 3.63 -19.76
CA PHE A 64 -4.62 2.90 -19.45
C PHE A 64 -4.12 3.34 -18.07
N MET A 65 -3.88 2.40 -17.18
CA MET A 65 -3.01 2.66 -16.03
C MET A 65 -1.59 2.71 -16.55
N VAL A 66 -0.89 3.78 -16.22
CA VAL A 66 0.50 4.05 -16.59
C VAL A 66 1.31 4.38 -15.34
N PRO A 67 2.65 4.29 -15.38
CA PRO A 67 3.49 4.73 -14.29
C PRO A 67 3.25 6.20 -14.01
N TYR A 68 3.36 6.57 -12.74
CA TYR A 68 3.36 7.97 -12.35
C TYR A 68 4.40 8.22 -11.27
N SER A 69 4.96 9.42 -11.26
CA SER A 69 5.77 9.89 -10.16
C SER A 69 4.95 10.84 -9.29
N HIS A 70 5.11 10.72 -7.98
CA HIS A 70 4.54 11.66 -7.03
C HIS A 70 5.66 12.38 -6.30
N SER A 71 5.60 13.71 -6.23
CA SER A 71 6.53 14.53 -5.45
C SER A 71 5.92 14.89 -4.12
N VAL A 72 6.66 14.71 -3.03
CA VAL A 72 6.21 15.12 -1.70
C VAL A 72 6.30 16.65 -1.61
N GLU A 73 5.14 17.32 -1.54
CA GLU A 73 5.04 18.77 -1.57
C GLU A 73 5.96 19.44 -0.54
N GLY A 74 6.65 20.51 -0.96
CA GLY A 74 7.61 21.23 -0.12
C GLY A 74 8.96 20.52 0.05
N THR A 75 9.24 19.47 -0.72
CA THR A 75 10.52 18.75 -0.74
C THR A 75 10.96 18.44 -2.18
N GLU A 76 12.20 18.01 -2.35
CA GLU A 76 12.72 17.49 -3.63
C GLU A 76 12.51 15.97 -3.76
N VAL A 77 11.80 15.35 -2.81
CA VAL A 77 11.62 13.90 -2.75
C VAL A 77 10.46 13.49 -3.64
N SER A 78 10.68 12.46 -4.45
CA SER A 78 9.66 11.84 -5.28
C SER A 78 9.84 10.34 -5.40
N PHE A 79 8.74 9.61 -5.58
CA PHE A 79 8.72 8.17 -5.78
C PHE A 79 7.88 7.83 -7.02
N GLU A 80 8.14 6.65 -7.61
CA GLU A 80 7.46 6.15 -8.80
C GLU A 80 6.53 4.99 -8.43
N MET A 81 5.33 5.00 -9.01
CA MET A 81 4.30 3.99 -8.83
C MET A 81 4.08 3.28 -10.17
N ILE A 82 4.12 1.95 -10.16
CA ILE A 82 4.06 1.08 -11.33
C ILE A 82 2.68 0.41 -11.39
N PRO A 83 2.00 0.42 -12.55
CA PRO A 83 0.71 -0.24 -12.69
C PRO A 83 0.88 -1.76 -12.74
N ILE A 84 0.20 -2.46 -11.86
CA ILE A 84 0.18 -3.91 -11.74
C ILE A 84 -1.14 -4.43 -12.33
N PRO A 85 -1.10 -5.31 -13.34
CA PRO A 85 -2.32 -5.85 -13.94
C PRO A 85 -3.09 -6.67 -12.91
N GLY A 86 -4.42 -6.67 -13.00
CA GLY A 86 -5.23 -7.60 -12.22
C GLY A 86 -5.21 -9.01 -12.82
N GLY A 87 -5.49 -10.01 -12.00
CA GLY A 87 -5.62 -11.38 -12.46
C GLY A 87 -5.84 -12.38 -11.34
N LYS A 88 -6.22 -13.60 -11.75
CA LYS A 88 -6.29 -14.75 -10.84
C LYS A 88 -4.92 -15.38 -10.69
N THR A 89 -4.48 -15.52 -9.46
CA THR A 89 -3.22 -16.19 -9.12
C THR A 89 -3.43 -17.23 -8.03
N THR A 90 -2.54 -18.21 -8.00
CA THR A 90 -2.35 -19.08 -6.85
C THR A 90 -1.30 -18.43 -5.95
N ILE A 91 -1.62 -18.30 -4.66
CA ILE A 91 -0.74 -17.82 -3.59
C ILE A 91 -0.32 -19.02 -2.75
N GLY A 92 0.92 -19.00 -2.26
CA GLY A 92 1.56 -20.11 -1.57
C GLY A 92 2.49 -20.94 -2.46
N SER A 93 3.11 -21.97 -1.87
CA SER A 93 4.04 -22.88 -2.55
C SER A 93 3.52 -24.32 -2.55
N PRO A 94 3.75 -25.09 -3.64
CA PRO A 94 3.45 -26.52 -3.68
C PRO A 94 4.15 -27.28 -2.57
N ASP A 95 3.52 -28.35 -2.06
CA ASP A 95 4.06 -29.16 -0.96
C ASP A 95 5.46 -29.72 -1.25
N GLU A 96 5.77 -29.98 -2.53
CA GLU A 96 7.05 -30.54 -2.96
C GLU A 96 8.14 -29.50 -3.27
N GLN A 97 7.88 -28.20 -3.08
CA GLN A 97 8.87 -27.15 -3.39
C GLN A 97 10.08 -27.23 -2.45
N PRO A 98 11.33 -27.36 -2.96
CA PRO A 98 12.52 -27.33 -2.13
C PRO A 98 12.65 -26.00 -1.38
N GLY A 99 12.86 -26.07 -0.06
CA GLY A 99 13.05 -24.88 0.78
C GLY A 99 11.77 -24.23 1.31
N ARG A 100 10.59 -24.82 1.02
CA ARG A 100 9.29 -24.39 1.54
C ARG A 100 9.23 -24.40 3.07
N SER A 101 8.72 -23.33 3.67
CA SER A 101 8.29 -23.26 5.07
C SER A 101 6.88 -23.86 5.26
N GLN A 102 6.56 -24.28 6.50
CA GLN A 102 5.26 -24.88 6.83
C GLN A 102 4.09 -23.91 6.60
N ASP A 103 4.34 -22.62 6.79
CA ASP A 103 3.35 -21.53 6.69
C ASP A 103 3.12 -21.05 5.25
N GLU A 104 3.76 -21.65 4.24
CA GLU A 104 3.61 -21.26 2.84
C GLU A 104 2.48 -22.02 2.11
N GLY A 105 1.62 -22.72 2.84
CA GLY A 105 0.45 -23.38 2.26
C GLY A 105 -0.69 -23.52 3.26
N PRO A 106 -1.88 -23.95 2.82
CA PRO A 106 -2.16 -24.52 1.50
C PRO A 106 -2.19 -23.47 0.39
N GLU A 107 -1.88 -23.90 -0.84
CA GLU A 107 -2.09 -23.05 -2.02
C GLU A 107 -3.58 -22.67 -2.14
N PHE A 108 -3.85 -21.37 -2.32
CA PHE A 108 -5.21 -20.88 -2.57
C PHE A 108 -5.25 -19.91 -3.73
N THR A 109 -6.37 -19.88 -4.44
CA THR A 109 -6.58 -18.98 -5.58
C THR A 109 -7.23 -17.68 -5.10
N VAL A 110 -6.62 -16.55 -5.47
CA VAL A 110 -7.12 -15.20 -5.23
C VAL A 110 -7.29 -14.45 -6.55
N ASP A 111 -8.31 -13.59 -6.62
CA ASP A 111 -8.51 -12.65 -7.72
C ASP A 111 -8.01 -11.28 -7.26
N VAL A 112 -6.95 -10.79 -7.90
CA VAL A 112 -6.32 -9.51 -7.57
C VAL A 112 -6.81 -8.47 -8.58
N GLU A 113 -7.41 -7.38 -8.10
CA GLU A 113 -7.78 -6.25 -8.96
C GLU A 113 -6.53 -5.47 -9.40
N PRO A 114 -6.55 -4.78 -10.56
CA PRO A 114 -5.43 -3.92 -10.94
C PRO A 114 -5.17 -2.81 -9.91
N PHE A 115 -3.90 -2.56 -9.61
CA PHE A 115 -3.49 -1.52 -8.65
C PHE A 115 -2.15 -0.90 -9.04
N TRP A 116 -1.69 0.11 -8.31
CA TRP A 116 -0.31 0.61 -8.43
C TRP A 116 0.51 0.21 -7.21
N MET A 117 1.76 -0.18 -7.43
CA MET A 117 2.73 -0.49 -6.38
C MET A 117 3.95 0.42 -6.53
N ALA A 118 4.58 0.82 -5.42
CA ALA A 118 5.83 1.58 -5.48
C ALA A 118 6.89 0.75 -6.20
N LYS A 119 7.68 1.38 -7.07
CA LYS A 119 8.72 0.71 -7.88
C LYS A 119 9.81 0.06 -7.04
N THR A 120 10.08 0.65 -5.89
CA THR A 120 11.11 0.26 -4.92
C THR A 120 10.53 0.37 -3.52
N GLU A 121 11.26 -0.10 -2.51
CA GLU A 121 10.91 0.15 -1.12
C GLU A 121 10.90 1.65 -0.79
N LEU A 122 10.15 2.01 0.25
CA LEU A 122 10.12 3.35 0.85
C LEU A 122 11.53 3.75 1.28
N THR A 123 12.05 4.87 0.76
CA THR A 123 13.42 5.31 1.06
C THR A 123 13.53 6.11 2.36
N TRP A 124 14.73 6.22 2.93
CA TRP A 124 14.97 7.15 4.05
C TRP A 124 14.71 8.60 3.69
N ALA A 125 14.96 9.04 2.44
CA ALA A 125 14.62 10.38 1.97
C ALA A 125 13.12 10.64 2.17
N GLU A 126 12.28 9.70 1.72
CA GLU A 126 10.83 9.73 1.84
C GLU A 126 10.37 9.66 3.29
N TYR A 127 10.82 8.65 4.05
CA TYR A 127 10.34 8.46 5.41
C TYR A 127 10.77 9.59 6.36
N LYS A 128 11.94 10.19 6.16
CA LYS A 128 12.38 11.37 6.94
C LYS A 128 11.49 12.59 6.72
N THR A 129 10.80 12.72 5.58
CA THR A 129 9.81 13.81 5.40
C THR A 129 8.65 13.66 6.39
N PHE A 130 8.20 12.42 6.61
CA PHE A 130 7.20 12.11 7.62
C PHE A 130 7.74 12.31 9.03
N LEU A 131 8.95 11.81 9.35
CA LEU A 131 9.55 11.98 10.67
C LEU A 131 9.68 13.45 11.09
N LYS A 132 10.04 14.36 10.16
CA LYS A 132 10.14 15.80 10.42
C LYS A 132 8.82 16.42 10.88
N THR A 133 7.67 15.83 10.53
CA THR A 133 6.37 16.33 10.99
C THR A 133 6.25 16.27 12.51
N TYR A 134 6.88 15.28 13.16
CA TYR A 134 6.93 15.19 14.63
C TYR A 134 7.49 16.48 15.26
N ASP A 135 8.63 16.95 14.77
CA ASP A 135 9.29 18.15 15.29
C ASP A 135 8.46 19.41 15.01
N ILE A 136 7.83 19.49 13.85
CA ILE A 136 6.93 20.60 13.50
C ILE A 136 5.76 20.64 14.50
N PHE A 137 5.09 19.51 14.74
CA PHE A 137 3.95 19.45 15.68
C PHE A 137 4.37 19.72 17.12
N LYS A 138 5.52 19.20 17.57
CA LYS A 138 6.08 19.53 18.89
C LYS A 138 6.38 21.01 19.03
N ARG A 139 6.97 21.65 18.00
CA ARG A 139 7.25 23.09 18.00
C ARG A 139 5.97 23.92 18.06
N LEU A 140 4.96 23.60 17.25
CA LEU A 140 3.67 24.30 17.26
C LEU A 140 2.96 24.16 18.61
N SER A 141 3.03 22.96 19.21
CA SER A 141 2.48 22.70 20.55
C SER A 141 3.19 23.53 21.62
N ARG A 142 4.53 23.58 21.61
CA ARG A 142 5.33 24.40 22.54
C ARG A 142 5.06 25.90 22.41
N GLN A 143 4.75 26.37 21.19
CA GLN A 143 4.41 27.77 20.94
C GLN A 143 2.97 28.13 21.30
N GLY A 144 2.16 27.17 21.76
CA GLY A 144 0.75 27.41 22.10
C GLY A 144 -0.11 27.83 20.91
N VAL A 145 0.39 27.65 19.68
CA VAL A 145 -0.32 27.96 18.43
C VAL A 145 -1.45 26.93 18.20
N ARG A 146 -1.26 25.71 18.72
CA ARG A 146 -2.27 24.65 18.68
C ARG A 146 -3.22 24.79 19.89
N LYS A 147 -4.23 25.65 19.79
CA LYS A 147 -5.35 25.71 20.74
C LYS A 147 -6.48 24.78 20.25
N ALA A 148 -6.45 23.51 20.64
CA ALA A 148 -7.58 22.61 20.40
C ALA A 148 -8.66 22.83 21.48
N SER A 149 -9.82 23.38 21.12
CA SER A 149 -10.98 23.51 22.01
C SER A 149 -12.20 22.82 21.39
N GLY A 150 -12.83 21.88 22.11
CA GLY A 150 -14.08 21.23 21.69
C GLY A 150 -13.93 19.80 21.17
N LEU A 151 -15.04 19.15 20.79
CA LEU A 151 -15.09 17.75 20.31
C LEU A 151 -14.49 17.54 18.89
N ASP A 152 -14.01 18.60 18.27
CA ASP A 152 -13.10 18.56 17.10
C ASP A 152 -11.69 18.07 17.51
N GLN A 153 -11.52 17.67 18.77
CA GLN A 153 -10.36 17.10 19.46
C GLN A 153 -9.98 15.67 19.05
N ALA A 154 -10.49 15.13 17.94
CA ALA A 154 -9.85 13.96 17.36
C ALA A 154 -8.52 14.43 16.75
N ASP A 155 -7.45 14.31 17.53
CA ASP A 155 -6.08 14.58 17.11
C ASP A 155 -5.63 13.48 16.15
N ALA A 156 -6.33 13.35 15.01
CA ALA A 156 -6.06 12.40 13.94
C ALA A 156 -4.87 12.85 13.08
N ILE A 157 -3.97 13.67 13.64
CA ILE A 157 -2.68 13.90 13.05
C ILE A 157 -1.85 12.67 13.38
N THR A 158 -1.63 11.84 12.37
CA THR A 158 -0.74 10.70 12.38
C THR A 158 0.69 11.21 12.63
N ILE A 159 1.05 11.36 13.90
CA ILE A 159 2.43 11.71 14.27
C ILE A 159 3.25 10.40 14.16
N PRO A 160 4.45 10.43 13.57
CA PRO A 160 5.29 9.24 13.52
C PRO A 160 5.58 8.71 14.91
N THR A 161 5.46 7.40 15.09
CA THR A 161 6.05 6.74 16.25
C THR A 161 7.58 6.72 16.08
N PRO A 162 8.35 6.78 17.18
CA PRO A 162 9.79 6.53 17.12
C PRO A 162 10.12 5.19 16.45
N LEU A 163 11.33 5.08 15.89
CA LEU A 163 11.86 3.83 15.39
C LEU A 163 11.91 2.79 16.52
N TYR A 164 11.53 1.54 16.24
CA TYR A 164 11.47 0.50 17.28
C TYR A 164 12.87 -0.01 17.65
N GLU A 165 13.82 0.05 16.71
CA GLU A 165 15.21 -0.35 16.90
C GLU A 165 16.16 0.71 16.32
N PRO A 166 16.32 1.86 17.01
CA PRO A 166 17.14 2.96 16.50
C PRO A 166 18.63 2.61 16.45
N SER A 167 19.10 1.61 17.22
CA SER A 167 20.50 1.16 17.19
C SER A 167 20.88 0.56 15.84
N PHE A 168 20.00 -0.22 15.22
CA PHE A 168 20.24 -0.80 13.89
C PHE A 168 20.42 0.30 12.85
N THR A 169 19.50 1.28 12.82
CA THR A 169 19.61 2.44 11.92
C THR A 169 20.87 3.27 12.19
N TYR A 170 21.30 3.35 13.45
CA TYR A 170 22.55 4.03 13.80
C TYR A 170 23.79 3.27 13.29
N GLU A 171 23.76 1.93 13.31
CA GLU A 171 24.87 1.07 12.92
C GLU A 171 25.00 0.94 11.38
N PHE A 172 23.88 0.69 10.70
CA PHE A 172 23.85 0.42 9.25
C PHE A 172 23.54 1.67 8.41
N GLY A 173 23.26 2.79 9.06
CA GLY A 173 23.05 4.09 8.41
C GLY A 173 21.62 4.33 7.94
N ASP A 174 21.42 5.56 7.47
CA ASP A 174 20.13 6.07 7.01
C ASP A 174 20.29 6.90 5.72
N ASP A 175 21.15 6.42 4.80
CA ASP A 175 21.40 7.09 3.52
C ASP A 175 20.07 7.38 2.81
N PRO A 176 19.85 8.59 2.28
CA PRO A 176 18.58 8.96 1.68
C PRO A 176 18.07 7.99 0.59
N GLN A 177 18.96 7.23 -0.07
CA GLN A 177 18.62 6.28 -1.13
C GLN A 177 18.55 4.82 -0.66
N GLN A 178 18.80 4.54 0.62
CA GLN A 178 18.58 3.22 1.22
C GLN A 178 17.12 3.05 1.62
N PRO A 179 16.65 1.78 1.71
CA PRO A 179 15.31 1.49 2.24
C PRO A 179 15.21 1.96 3.69
N ALA A 180 14.08 2.59 4.03
CA ALA A 180 13.77 2.96 5.39
C ALA A 180 13.41 1.70 6.19
N VAL A 181 14.13 1.48 7.28
CA VAL A 181 14.02 0.28 8.13
C VAL A 181 13.69 0.67 9.57
N THR A 182 13.51 -0.32 10.44
CA THR A 182 13.30 -0.14 11.89
C THR A 182 12.02 0.61 12.28
N MET A 183 11.03 0.62 11.39
CA MET A 183 9.68 1.11 11.66
C MET A 183 8.72 -0.04 11.95
N THR A 184 7.72 0.21 12.80
CA THR A 184 6.66 -0.78 13.05
C THR A 184 5.68 -0.81 11.87
N GLN A 185 4.95 -1.90 11.69
CA GLN A 185 3.83 -1.97 10.73
C GLN A 185 2.84 -0.81 10.95
N TYR A 186 2.57 -0.45 12.21
CA TYR A 186 1.70 0.68 12.54
C TYR A 186 2.27 2.01 12.01
N SER A 187 3.57 2.24 12.15
CA SER A 187 4.25 3.43 11.60
C SER A 187 4.15 3.47 10.07
N ALA A 188 4.35 2.33 9.41
CA ALA A 188 4.24 2.22 7.96
C ALA A 188 2.80 2.54 7.49
N LYS A 189 1.79 2.02 8.20
CA LYS A 189 0.38 2.37 7.95
C LYS A 189 0.11 3.86 8.15
N LEU A 190 0.60 4.46 9.24
CA LEU A 190 0.47 5.91 9.48
C LEU A 190 1.16 6.74 8.40
N TYR A 191 2.31 6.31 7.90
CA TYR A 191 2.98 6.95 6.77
C TYR A 191 2.09 6.96 5.53
N THR A 192 1.47 5.84 5.18
CA THR A 192 0.56 5.78 4.01
C THR A 192 -0.68 6.66 4.19
N GLN A 193 -1.21 6.78 5.42
CA GLN A 193 -2.31 7.69 5.73
C GLN A 193 -1.90 9.16 5.63
N TRP A 194 -0.73 9.50 6.15
CA TRP A 194 -0.15 10.84 6.03
C TRP A 194 0.08 11.21 4.55
N LEU A 195 0.71 10.31 3.79
CA LEU A 195 0.94 10.49 2.37
C LEU A 195 -0.39 10.67 1.63
N SER A 196 -1.41 9.89 1.97
CA SER A 196 -2.75 10.07 1.39
C SER A 196 -3.35 11.44 1.70
N GLY A 197 -3.19 11.90 2.94
CA GLY A 197 -3.70 13.20 3.38
C GLY A 197 -3.06 14.39 2.68
N ILE A 198 -1.74 14.34 2.43
CA ILE A 198 -1.03 15.46 1.79
C ILE A 198 -1.17 15.45 0.26
N THR A 199 -1.39 14.28 -0.35
CA THR A 199 -1.43 14.13 -1.81
C THR A 199 -2.85 14.11 -2.39
N GLY A 200 -3.85 13.86 -1.55
CA GLY A 200 -5.24 13.61 -1.98
C GLY A 200 -5.44 12.30 -2.75
N SER A 201 -4.40 11.47 -2.87
CA SER A 201 -4.46 10.14 -3.50
C SER A 201 -4.43 9.06 -2.42
N GLN A 202 -5.13 7.94 -2.61
CA GLN A 202 -5.16 6.89 -1.60
C GLN A 202 -3.91 6.00 -1.71
N TYR A 203 -3.11 5.99 -0.64
CA TYR A 203 -1.97 5.10 -0.44
C TYR A 203 -2.23 4.17 0.74
N ARG A 204 -1.73 2.94 0.66
CA ARG A 204 -1.85 1.91 1.70
C ARG A 204 -0.70 0.91 1.58
N LEU A 205 -0.53 0.09 2.62
CA LEU A 205 0.27 -1.14 2.49
C LEU A 205 -0.44 -2.11 1.53
N PRO A 206 0.32 -2.90 0.75
CA PRO A 206 -0.25 -3.99 -0.03
C PRO A 206 -0.83 -5.06 0.91
N THR A 207 -1.80 -5.82 0.44
CA THR A 207 -2.10 -7.10 1.10
C THR A 207 -0.98 -8.09 0.80
N GLU A 208 -0.86 -9.15 1.58
CA GLU A 208 0.08 -10.24 1.33
C GLU A 208 -0.14 -10.86 -0.06
N ALA A 209 -1.40 -11.08 -0.43
CA ALA A 209 -1.77 -11.56 -1.76
C ALA A 209 -1.33 -10.60 -2.89
N GLU A 210 -1.50 -9.29 -2.71
CA GLU A 210 -1.03 -8.30 -3.68
C GLU A 210 0.50 -8.26 -3.77
N TRP A 211 1.18 -8.36 -2.63
CA TRP A 211 2.63 -8.38 -2.55
C TRP A 211 3.22 -9.61 -3.25
N GLU A 212 2.73 -10.82 -2.94
CA GLU A 212 3.22 -12.04 -3.57
C GLU A 212 2.86 -12.08 -5.07
N TYR A 213 1.66 -11.64 -5.45
CA TYR A 213 1.28 -11.53 -6.86
C TYR A 213 2.24 -10.61 -7.63
N ALA A 214 2.54 -9.45 -7.05
CA ALA A 214 3.48 -8.49 -7.63
C ALA A 214 4.91 -9.03 -7.65
N ALA A 215 5.35 -9.76 -6.62
CA ALA A 215 6.66 -10.38 -6.53
C ALA A 215 6.86 -11.43 -7.63
N ARG A 216 5.87 -12.31 -7.84
CA ARG A 216 5.86 -13.34 -8.89
C ARG A 216 5.79 -12.75 -10.29
N ALA A 217 5.13 -11.61 -10.47
CA ALA A 217 5.03 -10.90 -11.75
C ALA A 217 4.64 -11.79 -12.95
N GLY A 218 3.69 -12.71 -12.71
CA GLY A 218 3.15 -13.64 -13.71
C GLY A 218 3.95 -14.93 -13.90
N THR A 219 5.06 -15.14 -13.19
CA THR A 219 5.78 -16.43 -13.22
C THR A 219 5.18 -17.44 -12.23
N LYS A 220 5.54 -18.72 -12.43
CA LYS A 220 5.20 -19.84 -11.52
C LYS A 220 6.44 -20.52 -10.95
N THR A 221 7.60 -19.92 -11.18
CA THR A 221 8.92 -20.38 -10.76
C THR A 221 9.20 -19.95 -9.32
N ALA A 222 10.26 -20.49 -8.72
CA ALA A 222 10.67 -20.13 -7.36
C ALA A 222 10.95 -18.63 -7.22
N TYR A 223 11.56 -18.02 -8.25
CA TYR A 223 11.80 -16.57 -8.32
C TYR A 223 11.13 -15.98 -9.56
N SER A 224 10.95 -14.65 -9.60
CA SER A 224 10.40 -13.98 -10.79
C SER A 224 11.31 -14.02 -12.02
N PHE A 225 12.57 -14.40 -11.82
CA PHE A 225 13.57 -14.55 -12.88
C PHE A 225 13.80 -16.02 -13.31
N GLY A 226 13.19 -17.00 -12.62
CA GLY A 226 13.33 -18.42 -12.93
C GLY A 226 13.55 -19.28 -11.69
N ASP A 227 14.04 -20.50 -11.89
CA ASP A 227 14.31 -21.47 -10.82
C ASP A 227 15.81 -21.61 -10.49
N ASP A 228 16.69 -20.89 -11.20
CA ASP A 228 18.14 -20.98 -11.00
C ASP A 228 18.62 -20.01 -9.91
N PRO A 229 19.00 -20.49 -8.71
CA PRO A 229 19.46 -19.63 -7.63
C PRO A 229 20.80 -18.94 -7.93
N THR A 230 21.55 -19.38 -8.94
CA THR A 230 22.81 -18.72 -9.33
C THR A 230 22.59 -17.33 -9.95
N GLU A 231 21.36 -17.03 -10.38
CA GLU A 231 20.99 -15.70 -10.86
C GLU A 231 20.61 -14.73 -9.72
N LEU A 232 20.44 -15.21 -8.49
CA LEU A 232 19.93 -14.43 -7.35
C LEU A 232 20.76 -13.16 -7.10
N ASP A 233 22.08 -13.21 -7.25
CA ASP A 233 22.97 -12.05 -7.10
C ASP A 233 22.64 -10.87 -8.04
N GLN A 234 21.98 -11.13 -9.17
CA GLN A 234 21.58 -10.10 -10.13
C GLN A 234 20.26 -9.43 -9.77
N TYR A 235 19.42 -10.08 -8.98
CA TYR A 235 18.03 -9.67 -8.68
C TYR A 235 17.78 -9.36 -7.21
N ALA A 236 18.64 -9.82 -6.30
CA ALA A 236 18.45 -9.67 -4.85
C ALA A 236 19.72 -9.20 -4.14
N ALA A 237 19.50 -8.38 -3.12
CA ALA A 237 20.48 -8.08 -2.08
C ALA A 237 20.24 -9.02 -0.88
N PHE A 238 21.25 -9.70 -0.39
CA PHE A 238 21.13 -10.62 0.74
C PHE A 238 22.45 -10.64 1.53
N ALA A 239 22.46 -11.30 2.69
CA ALA A 239 23.55 -11.21 3.65
C ALA A 239 24.96 -11.45 3.06
N ASP A 240 25.11 -12.42 2.16
CA ASP A 240 26.42 -12.76 1.59
C ASP A 240 26.95 -11.72 0.61
N ASN A 241 26.08 -10.98 -0.09
CA ASN A 241 26.48 -9.96 -1.07
C ASN A 241 26.35 -8.52 -0.58
N CYS A 242 25.79 -8.31 0.61
CA CYS A 242 25.58 -7.02 1.26
C CYS A 242 25.96 -7.06 2.76
N PRO A 243 27.25 -7.27 3.10
CA PRO A 243 27.70 -7.42 4.49
C PRO A 243 27.53 -6.14 5.32
N ASP A 244 27.46 -4.98 4.67
CA ASP A 244 27.34 -3.66 5.30
C ASP A 244 25.88 -3.17 5.39
N GLY A 245 24.91 -4.08 5.22
CA GLY A 245 23.48 -3.76 5.26
C GLY A 245 22.86 -3.53 3.87
N ALA A 246 21.58 -3.14 3.85
CA ALA A 246 20.84 -2.99 2.61
C ALA A 246 21.47 -1.93 1.68
N PRO A 247 21.63 -2.22 0.38
CA PRO A 247 22.15 -1.27 -0.57
C PRO A 247 21.11 -0.17 -0.88
N LYS A 248 21.44 0.71 -1.82
CA LYS A 248 20.46 1.63 -2.37
C LYS A 248 19.33 0.85 -3.04
N VAL A 249 18.11 1.34 -2.88
CA VAL A 249 16.93 0.75 -3.53
C VAL A 249 17.09 0.77 -5.05
N GLY A 250 16.53 -0.21 -5.73
CA GLY A 250 16.60 -0.37 -7.19
C GLY A 250 17.99 -0.72 -7.72
N SER A 251 18.92 -1.16 -6.88
CA SER A 251 20.30 -1.48 -7.29
C SER A 251 20.43 -2.82 -8.03
N LYS A 252 19.45 -3.71 -7.87
CA LYS A 252 19.35 -5.00 -8.57
C LYS A 252 18.37 -4.94 -9.73
N LYS A 253 18.36 -5.96 -10.59
CA LYS A 253 17.45 -6.04 -11.74
C LYS A 253 15.99 -6.13 -11.28
N PRO A 254 15.04 -5.49 -11.99
CA PRO A 254 13.64 -5.60 -11.66
C PRO A 254 13.05 -6.94 -12.10
N ASN A 255 11.89 -7.28 -11.55
CA ASN A 255 11.04 -8.36 -12.04
C ASN A 255 10.30 -7.96 -13.34
N PRO A 256 9.57 -8.89 -13.99
CA PRO A 256 8.83 -8.60 -15.24
C PRO A 256 7.81 -7.45 -15.18
N PHE A 257 7.30 -7.09 -14.00
CA PHE A 257 6.42 -5.92 -13.84
C PHE A 257 7.20 -4.60 -13.69
N GLY A 258 8.51 -4.64 -13.53
CA GLY A 258 9.36 -3.45 -13.36
C GLY A 258 9.56 -3.05 -11.89
N LEU A 259 9.18 -3.92 -10.94
CA LEU A 259 9.42 -3.74 -9.51
C LEU A 259 10.82 -4.24 -9.16
N HIS A 260 11.52 -3.52 -8.30
CA HIS A 260 12.84 -3.89 -7.81
C HIS A 260 12.77 -4.53 -6.42
N ASP A 261 13.86 -5.22 -6.06
CA ASP A 261 14.14 -5.70 -4.69
C ASP A 261 13.15 -6.72 -4.09
N MET A 262 12.14 -7.15 -4.85
CA MET A 262 11.13 -8.16 -4.44
C MET A 262 11.66 -9.51 -3.93
N HIS A 263 12.96 -9.80 -4.12
CA HIS A 263 13.61 -11.06 -3.71
C HIS A 263 14.71 -10.87 -2.65
N GLY A 264 14.84 -9.67 -2.06
CA GLY A 264 15.88 -9.39 -1.07
C GLY A 264 15.81 -7.99 -0.49
N SER A 265 16.96 -7.41 -0.14
CA SER A 265 17.10 -6.10 0.51
C SER A 265 16.56 -6.10 1.94
N VAL A 266 15.28 -5.81 2.14
CA VAL A 266 14.65 -5.71 3.45
C VAL A 266 13.32 -6.45 3.48
N TRP A 267 12.86 -6.81 4.67
CA TRP A 267 11.50 -7.32 4.83
C TRP A 267 10.49 -6.18 4.67
N GLU A 268 9.40 -6.46 3.95
CA GLU A 268 8.39 -5.46 3.61
C GLU A 268 7.09 -5.72 4.36
N TRP A 269 6.56 -4.68 5.02
CA TRP A 269 5.30 -4.78 5.77
C TRP A 269 4.09 -4.86 4.83
N THR A 270 3.28 -5.91 5.00
CA THR A 270 1.95 -6.04 4.39
C THR A 270 0.85 -5.60 5.36
N LEU A 271 -0.38 -5.44 4.85
CA LEU A 271 -1.55 -5.05 5.63
C LEU A 271 -2.03 -6.17 6.57
N ASP A 272 -1.82 -7.41 6.17
CA ASP A 272 -2.36 -8.60 6.81
C ASP A 272 -1.75 -8.81 8.19
N HIS A 273 -2.57 -9.32 9.11
CA HIS A 273 -2.06 -9.84 10.36
C HIS A 273 -1.47 -11.21 10.11
N TYR A 274 -0.24 -11.44 10.57
CA TYR A 274 0.30 -12.80 10.59
C TYR A 274 -0.61 -13.71 11.41
N ALA A 275 -1.11 -14.76 10.76
CA ALA A 275 -1.74 -15.90 11.39
C ALA A 275 -0.94 -17.13 10.93
N SER A 276 -0.52 -17.96 11.88
CA SER A 276 -0.02 -19.29 11.52
C SER A 276 -1.19 -20.11 10.98
N ASP A 277 -1.07 -20.61 9.75
CA ASP A 277 -2.06 -21.50 9.14
C ASP A 277 -2.06 -22.91 9.76
#